data_AF-A0A4Q2YDE0-F1
#
_entry.id   AF-A0A4Q2YDE0-F1
#
_cell.length_a   1.000
_cell.length_b   1.000
_cell.length_c   1.000
_cell.angle_alpha   90.00
_cell.angle_beta   90.00
_cell.angle_gamma   90.00
#
_symmetry.space_group_name_H-M   'P 1'
#
loop_
_entity.id
_entity.type
_entity.pdbx_description
1 polymer ?
#
loop_
_entity_poly.entity_id
_entity_poly.type
_entity_poly.pdbx_seq_one_letter_code
_entity_poly.pdbx_strand_id
1 'polypeptide(L)'
;MGSAPQMGDIEAGDEPAEGGIAEVPNPNPAMAKKAGKSLEQLQRGHETYMLRCGECHKYMLPQNLDVDEWEEAMPKMIKHAGLEAADERAVLDYVVAVKTDSGE
;
A
#
# COMPACT_ATOMS: atom_id res chain seq x y z
N MET A 1 -0.46 40.97 31.87
CA MET A 1 -0.83 40.60 30.49
C MET A 1 0.48 40.26 29.79
N GLY A 2 0.87 39.03 29.50
CA GLY A 2 0.15 37.98 28.79
C GLY A 2 0.90 37.74 27.47
N SER A 3 2.17 37.33 27.54
CA SER A 3 3.01 37.10 26.36
C SER A 3 2.60 35.78 25.69
N ALA A 4 2.27 35.84 24.41
CA ALA A 4 1.99 34.67 23.59
C ALA A 4 3.26 33.79 23.48
N PRO A 5 3.13 32.45 23.50
CA PRO A 5 4.26 31.57 23.20
C PRO A 5 4.60 31.68 21.71
N GLN A 6 5.89 31.82 21.42
CA GLN A 6 6.42 31.71 20.07
C GLN A 6 6.27 30.24 19.66
N MET A 7 5.44 29.98 18.65
CA MET A 7 5.43 28.69 17.97
C MET A 7 6.80 28.52 17.34
N GLY A 8 7.61 27.63 17.93
CA GLY A 8 8.89 27.22 17.38
C GLY A 8 8.68 26.62 16.00
N ASP A 9 9.59 26.99 15.10
CA ASP A 9 9.73 26.43 13.77
C ASP A 9 9.65 24.90 13.81
N ILE A 10 8.61 24.36 13.16
CA ILE A 10 8.60 22.96 12.79
C ILE A 10 9.64 22.80 11.67
N GLU A 11 10.86 22.47 12.05
CA GLU A 11 11.87 22.05 11.08
C GLU A 11 11.35 20.77 10.42
N ALA A 12 10.87 20.90 9.18
CA ALA A 12 10.55 19.78 8.33
C ALA A 12 11.86 19.01 8.13
N GLY A 13 12.02 17.93 8.90
CA GLY A 13 13.18 17.04 8.79
C GLY A 13 13.33 16.61 7.34
N ASP A 14 14.50 16.93 6.78
CA ASP A 14 14.99 16.45 5.49
C ASP A 14 15.37 14.97 5.65
N GLU A 15 14.38 14.13 5.96
CA GLU A 15 14.48 12.68 5.91
C GLU A 15 13.50 12.24 4.83
N PRO A 16 13.96 11.66 3.70
CA PRO A 16 13.02 11.03 2.78
C PRO A 16 12.31 9.96 3.59
N ALA A 17 11.01 10.13 3.79
CA ALA A 17 10.18 9.17 4.47
C ALA A 17 10.11 7.90 3.61
N GLU A 18 11.14 7.05 3.67
CA GLU A 18 11.16 5.76 2.99
C GLU A 18 9.92 4.98 3.43
N GLY A 19 9.03 4.60 2.51
CA GLY A 19 7.81 3.86 2.83
C GLY A 19 6.58 4.72 3.07
N GLY A 20 6.44 5.85 2.36
CA GLY A 20 5.24 6.69 2.40
C GLY A 20 4.15 6.22 1.43
N ILE A 21 2.88 6.52 1.73
CA ILE A 21 1.73 6.28 0.83
C ILE A 21 1.91 6.90 -0.58
N ALA A 22 2.80 7.89 -0.71
CA ALA A 22 3.13 8.55 -1.98
C ALA A 22 3.91 7.63 -2.93
N GLU A 23 4.55 6.58 -2.42
CA GLU A 23 5.35 5.62 -3.18
C GLU A 23 4.55 4.38 -3.61
N VAL A 24 3.26 4.34 -3.25
CA VAL A 24 2.34 3.26 -3.60
C VAL A 24 1.75 3.53 -4.99
N PRO A 25 1.99 2.67 -6.00
CA PRO A 25 1.56 2.96 -7.36
C PRO A 25 0.04 2.91 -7.55
N ASN A 26 -0.52 3.97 -8.12
CA ASN A 26 -1.95 3.99 -8.46
C ASN A 26 -2.28 3.03 -9.61
N PRO A 27 -3.32 2.19 -9.50
CA PRO A 27 -3.80 1.36 -10.59
C PRO A 27 -4.16 2.18 -11.83
N ASN A 28 -3.74 1.69 -12.99
CA ASN A 28 -4.04 2.31 -14.28
C ASN A 28 -4.35 1.24 -15.35
N PRO A 29 -4.97 1.61 -16.50
CA PRO A 29 -5.32 0.64 -17.53
C PRO A 29 -4.15 -0.17 -18.09
N ALA A 30 -2.94 0.40 -18.13
CA ALA A 30 -1.75 -0.30 -18.63
C ALA A 30 -1.29 -1.39 -17.66
N MET A 31 -1.24 -1.08 -16.36
CA MET A 31 -0.97 -2.03 -15.28
C MET A 31 -1.99 -3.18 -15.30
N ALA A 32 -3.28 -2.86 -15.37
CA ALA A 32 -4.35 -3.87 -15.46
C ALA A 32 -4.18 -4.80 -16.67
N LYS A 33 -3.87 -4.22 -17.85
CA LYS A 33 -3.61 -4.98 -19.07
C LYS A 33 -2.39 -5.90 -18.94
N LYS A 34 -1.29 -5.43 -18.36
CA LYS A 34 -0.08 -6.24 -18.14
C LYS A 34 -0.35 -7.40 -17.18
N ALA A 35 -1.09 -7.14 -16.10
CA ALA A 35 -1.43 -8.13 -15.08
C ALA A 35 -2.56 -9.10 -15.49
N GLY A 36 -3.24 -8.86 -16.62
CA GLY A 36 -4.39 -9.67 -17.03
C GLY A 36 -5.61 -9.55 -16.10
N LYS A 37 -5.77 -8.40 -15.44
CA LYS A 37 -6.86 -8.09 -14.50
C LYS A 37 -7.73 -6.93 -15.00
N SER A 38 -8.92 -6.75 -14.45
CA SER A 38 -9.68 -5.52 -14.70
C SER A 38 -9.14 -4.36 -13.87
N LEU A 39 -9.31 -3.13 -14.37
CA LEU A 39 -8.92 -1.94 -13.61
C LEU A 39 -9.68 -1.83 -12.28
N GLU A 40 -10.98 -2.15 -12.28
CA GLU A 40 -11.83 -2.13 -11.09
C GLU A 40 -11.32 -3.10 -10.01
N GLN A 41 -10.82 -4.28 -10.40
CA GLN A 41 -10.22 -5.23 -9.46
C GLN A 41 -8.98 -4.65 -8.79
N LEU A 42 -8.08 -4.04 -9.57
CA LEU A 42 -6.86 -3.43 -9.03
C LEU A 42 -7.17 -2.20 -8.17
N GLN A 43 -8.19 -1.41 -8.55
CA GLN A 43 -8.64 -0.26 -7.76
C GLN A 43 -9.16 -0.69 -6.38
N ARG A 44 -9.97 -1.76 -6.31
CA ARG A 44 -10.42 -2.31 -5.03
C ARG A 44 -9.23 -2.78 -4.18
N GLY A 45 -8.28 -3.50 -4.77
CA GLY A 45 -7.09 -3.97 -4.07
C GLY A 45 -6.24 -2.84 -3.51
N HIS A 46 -6.02 -1.81 -4.32
CA HIS A 46 -5.31 -0.59 -3.93
C HIS A 46 -6.02 0.17 -2.81
N GLU A 47 -7.35 0.34 -2.89
CA GLU A 47 -8.12 0.99 -1.82
C GLU A 47 -7.99 0.21 -0.51
N THR A 48 -8.17 -1.10 -0.53
CA THR A 48 -7.98 -1.95 0.65
C THR A 48 -6.55 -1.83 1.19
N TYR A 49 -5.54 -1.89 0.32
CA TYR A 49 -4.15 -1.74 0.71
C TYR A 49 -3.91 -0.41 1.45
N MET A 50 -4.37 0.70 0.86
CA MET A 50 -4.18 2.06 1.36
C MET A 50 -4.99 2.40 2.61
N LEU A 51 -6.09 1.71 2.87
CA LEU A 51 -6.95 1.97 4.02
C LEU A 51 -6.68 1.01 5.18
N ARG A 52 -6.22 -0.21 4.89
CA ARG A 52 -6.16 -1.32 5.87
C ARG A 52 -4.74 -1.74 6.24
N CYS A 53 -3.84 -1.81 5.28
CA CYS A 53 -2.50 -2.39 5.52
C CYS A 53 -1.59 -1.49 6.35
N GLY A 54 -1.94 -0.20 6.51
CA GLY A 54 -1.24 0.74 7.40
C GLY A 54 -1.85 0.88 8.81
N GLU A 55 -2.94 0.19 9.13
CA GLU A 55 -3.65 0.37 10.42
C GLU A 55 -2.89 -0.23 11.60
N CYS A 56 -2.07 -1.27 11.37
CA CYS A 56 -1.39 -2.02 12.43
C CYS A 56 0.13 -1.87 12.44
N HIS A 57 0.76 -1.56 11.31
CA HIS A 57 2.20 -1.37 11.17
C HIS A 57 2.49 -0.46 9.97
N LYS A 58 3.76 -0.10 9.77
CA LYS A 58 4.20 0.68 8.60
C LYS A 58 3.89 -0.07 7.30
N TYR A 59 3.63 0.68 6.22
CA TYR A 59 3.39 0.10 4.90
C TYR A 59 4.56 -0.76 4.42
N MET A 60 4.24 -1.99 4.07
CA MET A 60 5.11 -2.85 3.28
C MET A 60 4.85 -2.55 1.82
N LEU A 61 5.77 -1.81 1.19
CA LEU A 61 5.62 -1.44 -0.22
C LEU A 61 5.62 -2.71 -1.10
N PRO A 62 4.72 -2.82 -2.10
CA PRO A 62 4.63 -4.00 -2.96
C PRO A 62 5.95 -4.43 -3.60
N GLN A 63 6.81 -3.47 -3.94
CA GLN A 63 8.14 -3.67 -4.52
C GLN A 63 9.19 -4.22 -3.54
N ASN A 64 8.95 -4.18 -2.23
CA ASN A 64 9.94 -4.59 -1.23
C ASN A 64 9.92 -6.08 -0.90
N LEU A 65 8.92 -6.82 -1.39
CA LEU A 65 8.75 -8.25 -1.14
C LEU A 65 8.46 -8.98 -2.46
N ASP A 66 8.81 -10.26 -2.52
CA ASP A 66 8.44 -11.13 -3.62
C ASP A 66 6.99 -11.60 -3.54
N VAL A 67 6.44 -12.05 -4.68
CA VAL A 67 5.04 -12.49 -4.75
C VAL A 67 4.77 -13.64 -3.79
N ASP A 68 5.68 -14.61 -3.70
CA ASP A 68 5.55 -15.74 -2.77
C ASP A 68 5.49 -15.28 -1.31
N GLU A 69 6.28 -14.27 -0.92
CA GLU A 69 6.26 -13.71 0.44
C GLU A 69 4.92 -13.04 0.75
N TRP A 70 4.35 -12.34 -0.24
CA TRP A 70 3.01 -11.76 -0.12
C TRP A 70 1.93 -12.85 0.01
N GLU A 71 1.99 -13.91 -0.79
CA GLU A 71 1.03 -15.03 -0.73
C GLU A 71 1.10 -15.78 0.61
N GLU A 72 2.28 -15.90 1.22
CA GLU A 72 2.45 -16.53 2.54
C GLU A 72 2.01 -15.63 3.72
N ALA A 73 2.21 -14.31 3.61
CA ALA A 73 1.93 -13.36 4.67
C ALA A 73 0.47 -12.91 4.71
N MET A 74 -0.15 -12.67 3.55
CA MET A 74 -1.47 -12.06 3.43
C MET A 74 -2.58 -12.81 4.19
N PRO A 75 -2.67 -14.17 4.15
CA PRO A 75 -3.73 -14.89 4.87
C PRO A 75 -3.68 -14.65 6.39
N LYS A 76 -2.47 -14.47 6.94
CA LYS A 76 -2.27 -14.19 8.38
C LYS A 76 -2.70 -12.76 8.71
N MET A 77 -2.36 -11.80 7.84
CA MET A 77 -2.67 -10.38 8.01
C MET A 77 -4.16 -10.09 7.86
N ILE A 78 -4.81 -10.64 6.84
CA ILE A 78 -6.26 -10.50 6.61
C ILE A 78 -7.04 -11.01 7.81
N LYS A 79 -6.65 -12.17 8.36
CA LYS A 79 -7.27 -12.70 9.58
C LYS A 79 -7.07 -11.79 10.80
N HIS A 80 -5.87 -11.21 10.96
CA HIS A 80 -5.59 -10.30 12.07
C HIS A 80 -6.31 -8.96 11.93
N ALA A 81 -6.43 -8.45 10.70
CA ALA A 81 -7.11 -7.20 10.36
C ALA A 81 -8.64 -7.35 10.32
N GLY A 82 -9.17 -8.57 10.43
CA GLY A 82 -10.61 -8.84 10.37
C GLY A 82 -11.22 -8.62 8.97
N LEU A 83 -10.42 -8.76 7.92
CA LEU A 83 -10.83 -8.61 6.53
C LEU A 83 -11.36 -9.94 5.96
N GLU A 84 -12.19 -9.84 4.93
CA GLU A 84 -12.74 -11.02 4.23
C GLU A 84 -11.80 -11.53 3.12
N ALA A 85 -11.98 -12.78 2.70
CA ALA A 85 -11.14 -13.41 1.67
C ALA A 85 -11.21 -12.70 0.30
N ALA A 86 -12.29 -11.95 0.03
CA ALA A 86 -12.38 -11.13 -1.17
C ALA A 86 -11.37 -9.97 -1.17
N ASP A 87 -11.10 -9.40 0.01
CA ASP A 87 -10.15 -8.32 0.18
C ASP A 87 -8.71 -8.83 0.12
N GLU A 88 -8.45 -10.03 0.67
CA GLU A 88 -7.18 -10.75 0.48
C GLU A 88 -6.82 -10.85 -1.00
N ARG A 89 -7.75 -11.40 -1.79
CA ARG A 89 -7.53 -11.61 -3.22
C ARG A 89 -7.36 -10.29 -3.97
N ALA A 90 -8.12 -9.26 -3.60
CA ALA A 90 -8.00 -7.95 -4.23
C ALA A 90 -6.62 -7.33 -3.96
N VAL A 91 -6.13 -7.39 -2.72
CA VAL A 91 -4.80 -6.86 -2.36
C VAL A 91 -3.69 -7.64 -3.06
N LEU A 92 -3.76 -8.97 -3.10
CA LEU A 92 -2.78 -9.80 -3.82
C LEU A 92 -2.77 -9.47 -5.32
N ASP A 93 -3.95 -9.40 -5.96
CA ASP A 93 -4.05 -9.04 -7.38
C ASP A 93 -3.43 -7.66 -7.66
N TYR A 94 -3.60 -6.69 -6.75
CA TYR A 94 -2.97 -5.38 -6.84
C TYR A 94 -1.45 -5.42 -6.68
N VAL A 95 -0.94 -6.06 -5.63
CA VAL A 95 0.49 -6.15 -5.35
C VAL A 95 1.25 -6.84 -6.49
N VAL A 96 0.70 -7.94 -7.02
CA VAL A 96 1.27 -8.64 -8.17
C VAL A 96 1.28 -7.74 -9.39
N ALA A 97 0.20 -6.99 -9.64
CA ALA A 97 0.13 -6.07 -10.77
C ALA A 97 1.17 -4.95 -10.68
N VAL A 98 1.47 -4.46 -9.49
CA VAL A 98 2.54 -3.46 -9.26
C VAL A 98 3.91 -4.02 -9.62
N LYS A 99 4.25 -5.24 -9.16
CA LYS A 99 5.53 -5.90 -9.49
C LYS A 99 5.65 -6.15 -11.00
N THR A 100 4.61 -6.72 -11.60
CA THR A 100 4.56 -6.96 -13.05
C THR A 100 4.67 -5.67 -13.87
N ASP A 101 4.09 -4.56 -13.41
CA ASP A 101 4.24 -3.27 -14.10
C ASP A 101 5.66 -2.70 -14.02
N SER A 102 6.33 -2.94 -12.89
CA SER A 102 7.71 -2.52 -12.58
C SER A 102 8.79 -3.36 -13.29
N GLY A 103 8.40 -4.51 -13.88
CA GLY A 103 9.28 -5.38 -14.65
C GLY A 103 9.93 -6.51 -13.86
N GLU A 104 9.41 -6.81 -12.66
CA GLU A 104 9.74 -7.97 -11.84
C GLU A 104 8.81 -9.16 -12.13
#